data_AF-A0A0A1WHE9-F1
#
_entry.id   AF-A0A0A1WHE9-F1
#
_cell.length_a   1.000
_cell.length_b   1.000
_cell.length_c   1.000
_cell.angle_alpha   90.00
_cell.angle_beta   90.00
_cell.angle_gamma   90.00
#
_symmetry.space_group_name_H-M   'P 1'
#
loop_
_entity.id
_entity.type
_entity.pdbx_description
1 polymer ?
#
loop_
_entity_poly.entity_id
_entity_poly.type
_entity_poly.pdbx_seq_one_letter_code
_entity_poly.pdbx_strand_id
1 'polypeptide(L)'
;MRKTWVKRENIYYKPFYKQKSKMFLLGVFLLGIVFIIYQAFSINQLHSASTPWSLEGTMKGLRKKHLEMIKSLGRKQSDGFDDGGGGGDGVAALENNSAEDSIKIIRGIRLFDYDSYKPNFDGKFRCLDGSKEVQFERVNDDFCDCTSDGSDEPSTNACHNGRFYCKYQKRHITGRGVDVFIHSSRINDGICDCCDGSDEWLKISCTNKCTQ
;
A
#
# COMPACT_ATOMS: atom_id res chain seq x y z
N MET A 1 -84.71 15.98 38.82
CA MET A 1 -84.23 15.41 37.55
C MET A 1 -82.74 15.11 37.68
N ARG A 2 -82.32 13.83 37.62
CA ARG A 2 -80.89 13.46 37.68
C ARG A 2 -80.29 13.50 36.28
N LYS A 3 -79.22 14.29 36.09
CA LYS A 3 -78.44 14.33 34.85
C LYS A 3 -77.42 13.20 34.91
N THR A 4 -77.58 12.20 34.06
CA THR A 4 -76.58 11.15 33.87
C THR A 4 -75.52 11.66 32.90
N TRP A 5 -74.25 11.62 33.30
CA TRP A 5 -73.13 11.98 32.46
C TRP A 5 -72.73 10.77 31.61
N VAL A 6 -72.94 10.85 30.29
CA VAL A 6 -72.43 9.87 29.34
C VAL A 6 -71.04 10.32 28.89
N LYS A 7 -70.04 9.45 29.03
CA LYS A 7 -68.65 9.69 28.62
C LYS A 7 -68.57 9.94 27.11
N ARG A 8 -67.86 11.02 26.73
CA ARG A 8 -67.76 11.54 25.34
C ARG A 8 -67.11 10.53 24.37
N GLU A 9 -66.33 9.56 24.87
CA GLU A 9 -65.68 8.53 24.05
C GLU A 9 -66.64 7.56 23.35
N ASN A 10 -67.91 7.45 23.76
CA ASN A 10 -68.89 6.55 23.14
C ASN A 10 -69.75 7.22 22.05
N ILE A 11 -69.53 8.50 21.75
CA ILE A 11 -70.39 9.28 20.83
C ILE A 11 -69.87 9.24 19.38
N TYR A 12 -68.58 8.98 19.17
CA TYR A 12 -67.99 9.00 17.84
C TYR A 12 -67.71 7.59 17.31
N TYR A 13 -68.46 7.18 16.29
CA TYR A 13 -68.12 6.05 15.44
C TYR A 13 -66.73 6.29 14.82
N LYS A 14 -65.77 5.40 15.10
CA LYS A 14 -64.41 5.50 14.54
C LYS A 14 -64.52 5.52 13.02
N PRO A 15 -64.02 6.56 12.31
CA PRO A 15 -64.23 6.69 10.88
C PRO A 15 -63.60 5.50 10.16
N PHE A 16 -64.41 4.87 9.31
CA PHE A 16 -64.12 3.66 8.52
C PHE A 16 -62.79 3.72 7.75
N TYR A 17 -62.28 4.93 7.51
CA TYR A 17 -60.99 5.21 6.87
C TYR A 17 -59.76 4.68 7.65
N LYS A 18 -59.79 4.65 8.99
CA LYS A 18 -58.63 4.26 9.82
C LYS A 18 -58.37 2.74 9.82
N GLN A 19 -59.39 1.94 9.50
CA GLN A 19 -59.26 0.49 9.36
C GLN A 19 -58.80 0.12 7.94
N LYS A 20 -59.29 0.83 6.92
CA LYS A 20 -58.85 0.65 5.53
C LYS A 20 -57.40 1.11 5.29
N SER A 21 -56.95 2.19 5.92
CA SER A 21 -55.56 2.65 5.77
C SER A 21 -54.54 1.66 6.34
N LYS A 22 -54.87 0.99 7.47
CA LYS A 22 -54.04 -0.08 8.03
C LYS A 22 -53.97 -1.29 7.13
N MET A 23 -55.09 -1.70 6.52
CA MET A 23 -55.12 -2.80 5.56
C MET A 23 -54.34 -2.47 4.28
N PHE A 24 -54.41 -1.23 3.82
CA PHE A 24 -53.63 -0.75 2.68
C PHE A 24 -52.12 -0.73 2.98
N LEU A 25 -51.71 -0.21 4.14
CA LEU A 25 -50.30 -0.19 4.56
C LEU A 25 -49.73 -1.60 4.72
N LEU A 26 -50.50 -2.54 5.29
CA LEU A 26 -50.10 -3.95 5.36
C LEU A 26 -49.98 -4.57 3.97
N GLY A 27 -50.87 -4.23 3.04
CA GLY A 27 -50.79 -4.68 1.65
C GLY A 27 -49.53 -4.19 0.93
N VAL A 28 -49.19 -2.91 1.08
CA VAL A 28 -47.95 -2.34 0.51
C VAL A 28 -46.70 -3.00 1.12
N PHE A 29 -46.72 -3.26 2.44
CA PHE A 29 -45.61 -3.93 3.11
C PHE A 29 -45.41 -5.37 2.62
N LEU A 30 -46.50 -6.13 2.44
CA LEU A 30 -46.44 -7.49 1.90
C LEU A 30 -45.96 -7.52 0.45
N LEU A 31 -46.42 -6.59 -0.39
CA LEU A 31 -45.91 -6.44 -1.77
C LEU A 31 -44.42 -6.10 -1.78
N GLY A 32 -43.96 -5.25 -0.86
CA GLY A 32 -42.54 -4.93 -0.67
C GLY A 32 -41.71 -6.14 -0.26
N ILE A 33 -42.18 -6.95 0.68
CA ILE A 33 -41.51 -8.19 1.10
C ILE A 33 -41.42 -9.18 -0.07
N VAL A 34 -42.51 -9.37 -0.82
CA VAL A 34 -42.52 -10.26 -2.00
C VAL A 34 -41.53 -9.77 -3.05
N PHE A 35 -41.45 -8.47 -3.30
CA PHE A 35 -40.47 -7.89 -4.21
C PHE A 35 -39.03 -8.14 -3.74
N ILE A 36 -38.72 -7.94 -2.45
CA ILE A 36 -37.38 -8.19 -1.89
C ILE A 36 -37.01 -9.67 -2.00
N ILE A 37 -37.94 -10.58 -1.70
CA ILE A 37 -37.71 -12.03 -1.85
C ILE A 37 -37.47 -12.39 -3.32
N TYR A 38 -38.24 -11.81 -4.24
CA TYR A 38 -38.04 -12.01 -5.68
C TYR A 38 -36.68 -11.50 -6.16
N GLN A 39 -36.24 -10.33 -5.69
CA GLN A 39 -34.89 -9.81 -5.98
C GLN A 39 -33.81 -10.71 -5.39
N ALA A 40 -33.95 -11.16 -4.14
CA ALA A 40 -33.00 -12.08 -3.51
C ALA A 40 -32.91 -13.43 -4.24
N PHE A 41 -34.05 -13.98 -4.68
CA PHE A 41 -34.10 -15.20 -5.48
C PHE A 41 -33.47 -15.01 -6.87
N SER A 42 -33.73 -13.87 -7.52
CA SER A 42 -33.12 -13.53 -8.81
C SER A 42 -31.60 -13.34 -8.71
N ILE A 43 -31.10 -12.77 -7.61
CA ILE A 43 -29.67 -12.68 -7.31
C ILE A 43 -29.07 -14.07 -7.05
N ASN A 44 -29.77 -14.94 -6.32
CA ASN A 44 -29.29 -16.30 -6.03
C ASN A 44 -29.33 -17.25 -7.24
N GLN A 45 -30.10 -16.93 -8.29
CA GLN A 45 -30.06 -17.66 -9.57
C GLN A 45 -28.91 -17.21 -10.49
N LEU A 46 -28.21 -16.12 -10.17
CA LEU A 46 -26.98 -15.74 -10.85
C LEU A 46 -25.79 -16.47 -10.19
N HIS A 47 -25.66 -17.77 -10.50
CA HIS A 47 -24.37 -18.42 -10.35
C HIS A 47 -23.35 -17.67 -11.22
N SER A 48 -22.40 -17.00 -10.58
CA SER A 48 -21.11 -16.63 -11.14
C SER A 48 -21.12 -15.86 -12.47
N ALA A 49 -21.84 -14.74 -12.55
CA ALA A 49 -21.48 -13.71 -13.52
C ALA A 49 -20.56 -12.69 -12.82
N SER A 50 -19.25 -12.93 -12.91
CA SER A 50 -18.23 -11.93 -12.58
C SER A 50 -18.37 -10.75 -13.54
N THR A 51 -19.28 -9.82 -13.26
CA THR A 51 -19.45 -8.62 -14.07
C THR A 51 -18.42 -7.56 -13.65
N PRO A 52 -17.76 -6.85 -14.60
CA PRO A 52 -16.63 -5.95 -14.35
C PRO A 52 -16.84 -4.76 -13.39
N TRP A 53 -18.07 -4.45 -12.99
CA TRP A 53 -18.42 -3.25 -12.22
C TRP A 53 -18.93 -3.52 -10.80
N SER A 54 -18.90 -4.77 -10.32
CA SER A 54 -19.21 -5.07 -8.91
C SER A 54 -18.13 -4.51 -7.99
N LEU A 55 -18.53 -3.78 -6.94
CA LEU A 55 -17.65 -3.22 -5.90
C LEU A 55 -16.73 -4.29 -5.28
N GLU A 56 -17.21 -5.53 -5.21
CA GLU A 56 -16.40 -6.64 -4.71
C GLU A 56 -15.37 -7.13 -5.73
N GLY A 57 -15.68 -7.03 -7.03
CA GLY A 57 -14.75 -7.29 -8.13
C GLY A 57 -13.64 -6.25 -8.20
N THR A 58 -13.97 -4.96 -8.00
CA THR A 58 -12.98 -3.89 -7.96
C THR A 58 -12.08 -3.99 -6.72
N MET A 59 -12.63 -4.32 -5.54
CA MET A 59 -11.81 -4.55 -4.34
C MET A 59 -10.93 -5.79 -4.42
N LYS A 60 -11.41 -6.90 -5.00
CA LYS A 60 -10.57 -8.08 -5.28
C LYS A 60 -9.48 -7.77 -6.30
N GLY A 61 -9.79 -6.97 -7.33
CA GLY A 61 -8.82 -6.49 -8.32
C GLY A 61 -7.75 -5.58 -7.71
N LEU A 62 -8.15 -4.61 -6.88
CA LEU A 62 -7.25 -3.74 -6.12
C LEU A 62 -6.35 -4.54 -5.17
N ARG A 63 -6.92 -5.51 -4.43
CA ARG A 63 -6.15 -6.37 -3.54
C ARG A 63 -5.17 -7.26 -4.30
N LYS A 64 -5.56 -7.79 -5.45
CA LYS A 64 -4.67 -8.58 -6.32
C LYS A 64 -3.51 -7.73 -6.85
N LYS A 65 -3.80 -6.54 -7.38
CA LYS A 65 -2.78 -5.59 -7.85
C LYS A 65 -1.86 -5.11 -6.71
N HIS A 66 -2.40 -4.87 -5.52
CA HIS A 66 -1.61 -4.55 -4.33
C HIS A 66 -0.69 -5.72 -3.91
N LEU A 67 -1.16 -6.96 -4.00
CA LEU A 67 -0.31 -8.14 -3.78
C LEU A 67 0.77 -8.28 -4.86
N GLU A 68 0.44 -8.01 -6.12
CA GLU A 68 1.41 -7.97 -7.23
C GLU A 68 2.46 -6.87 -7.00
N MET A 69 2.03 -5.69 -6.55
CA MET A 69 2.89 -4.56 -6.17
C MET A 69 3.84 -4.93 -5.01
N ILE A 70 3.35 -5.61 -3.97
CA ILE A 70 4.19 -6.11 -2.87
C ILE A 70 5.19 -7.15 -3.38
N LYS A 71 4.75 -8.03 -4.29
CA LYS A 71 5.62 -9.06 -4.86
C LYS A 71 6.73 -8.46 -5.74
N SER A 72 6.45 -7.38 -6.48
CA SER A 72 7.44 -6.69 -7.32
C SER A 72 8.47 -5.91 -6.51
N LEU A 73 8.18 -5.55 -5.24
CA LEU A 73 9.16 -4.90 -4.36
C LEU A 73 10.36 -5.81 -3.99
N GLY A 74 10.32 -7.11 -4.35
CA GLY A 74 11.43 -8.04 -4.24
C GLY A 74 11.80 -8.39 -2.79
N ARG A 75 12.34 -9.60 -2.55
CA ARG A 75 12.78 -10.01 -1.20
C ARG A 75 13.92 -9.13 -0.68
N LYS A 76 13.99 -9.00 0.65
CA LYS A 76 15.07 -8.39 1.42
C LYS A 76 16.41 -8.93 0.91
N GLN A 77 17.30 -8.05 0.46
CA GLN A 77 18.71 -8.39 0.32
C GLN A 77 19.27 -8.36 1.74
N SER A 78 19.47 -9.54 2.31
CA SER A 78 20.10 -9.71 3.61
C SER A 78 21.56 -9.32 3.49
N ASP A 79 21.85 -8.06 3.76
CA ASP A 79 23.21 -7.66 4.10
C ASP A 79 23.47 -8.33 5.45
N GLY A 80 24.37 -9.30 5.47
CA GLY A 80 24.87 -9.93 6.68
C GLY A 80 25.65 -8.89 7.49
N PHE A 81 24.93 -8.04 8.21
CA PHE A 81 25.48 -7.15 9.22
C PHE A 81 24.96 -7.63 10.56
N ASP A 82 25.77 -8.48 11.21
CA ASP A 82 25.68 -8.80 12.62
C ASP A 82 25.87 -7.50 13.41
N ASP A 83 24.78 -6.89 13.85
CA ASP A 83 24.84 -5.87 14.88
C ASP A 83 24.93 -6.61 16.23
N GLY A 84 26.17 -6.78 16.69
CA GLY A 84 26.47 -7.33 18.00
C GLY A 84 25.98 -6.38 19.10
N GLY A 85 24.78 -6.67 19.62
CA GLY A 85 24.22 -6.00 20.79
C GLY A 85 23.26 -6.94 21.53
N GLY A 86 23.78 -7.70 22.49
CA GLY A 86 23.04 -8.75 23.19
C GLY A 86 22.09 -8.28 24.29
N GLY A 87 21.14 -9.15 24.63
CA GLY A 87 20.53 -9.23 25.95
C GLY A 87 19.02 -9.53 25.97
N GLY A 88 18.66 -10.77 26.29
CA GLY A 88 17.45 -11.05 27.09
C GLY A 88 16.40 -12.00 26.50
N ASP A 89 16.43 -13.22 27.02
CA ASP A 89 15.32 -14.19 27.19
C ASP A 89 14.73 -14.94 26.00
N GLY A 90 15.09 -16.22 25.96
CA GLY A 90 14.38 -17.24 25.21
C GLY A 90 12.99 -17.49 25.78
N VAL A 91 11.99 -17.37 24.92
CA VAL A 91 10.70 -18.04 25.07
C VAL A 91 10.40 -18.71 23.74
N ALA A 92 10.34 -20.04 23.76
CA ALA A 92 9.86 -20.84 22.65
C ALA A 92 8.42 -20.40 22.30
N ALA A 93 8.22 -19.88 21.10
CA ALA A 93 6.91 -19.50 20.60
C ALA A 93 6.81 -19.82 19.11
N LEU A 94 6.08 -20.92 18.86
CA LEU A 94 5.08 -21.10 17.81
C LEU A 94 5.10 -20.09 16.66
N GLU A 95 5.27 -20.64 15.45
CA GLU A 95 5.00 -20.00 14.17
C GLU A 95 3.75 -19.12 14.25
N ASN A 96 3.94 -17.80 14.19
CA ASN A 96 2.87 -16.89 13.86
C ASN A 96 3.41 -15.76 12.98
N ASN A 97 2.89 -15.75 11.75
CA ASN A 97 3.03 -14.71 10.76
C ASN A 97 2.66 -13.34 11.33
N SER A 98 3.66 -12.52 11.57
CA SER A 98 3.59 -11.06 11.55
C SER A 98 5.02 -10.57 11.33
N ALA A 99 5.54 -10.81 10.12
CA ALA A 99 6.65 -10.01 9.65
C ALA A 99 6.13 -8.58 9.63
N GLU A 100 6.55 -7.76 10.60
CA GLU A 100 6.51 -6.32 10.40
C GLU A 100 7.14 -6.06 9.04
N ASP A 101 6.31 -5.51 8.16
CA ASP A 101 6.64 -5.21 6.78
C ASP A 101 7.68 -4.09 6.80
N SER A 102 8.94 -4.46 7.04
CA SER A 102 10.05 -3.53 7.07
C SER A 102 10.12 -2.88 5.69
N ILE A 103 9.68 -1.62 5.62
CA ILE A 103 9.77 -0.75 4.45
C ILE A 103 11.13 -0.98 3.78
N LYS A 104 11.14 -1.66 2.63
CA LYS A 104 12.36 -1.97 1.88
C LYS A 104 12.77 -0.71 1.13
N ILE A 105 13.60 0.10 1.78
CA ILE A 105 14.23 1.27 1.15
C ILE A 105 15.26 0.77 0.13
N ILE A 106 15.14 1.22 -1.11
CA ILE A 106 16.11 0.93 -2.18
C ILE A 106 17.47 1.54 -1.80
N ARG A 107 18.59 0.87 -2.11
CA ARG A 107 19.91 1.45 -1.81
C ARG A 107 20.19 2.61 -2.78
N GLY A 108 21.02 3.55 -2.35
CA GLY A 108 21.45 4.64 -3.23
C GLY A 108 20.38 5.68 -3.54
N ILE A 109 19.21 5.69 -2.90
CA ILE A 109 18.19 6.74 -3.05
C ILE A 109 18.17 7.70 -1.86
N ARG A 110 17.65 8.91 -2.09
CA ARG A 110 17.31 9.83 -0.99
C ARG A 110 16.03 9.38 -0.30
N LEU A 111 15.94 9.61 1.01
CA LEU A 111 14.73 9.32 1.78
C LEU A 111 13.50 10.10 1.25
N PHE A 112 13.70 11.31 0.73
CA PHE A 112 12.64 12.10 0.11
C PHE A 112 12.11 11.50 -1.19
N ASP A 113 12.95 10.78 -1.94
CA ASP A 113 12.53 10.18 -3.21
C ASP A 113 11.83 8.83 -3.01
N TYR A 114 11.80 8.30 -1.78
CA TYR A 114 11.26 6.97 -1.47
C TYR A 114 9.86 6.73 -2.05
N ASP A 115 8.97 7.72 -2.01
CA ASP A 115 7.63 7.58 -2.58
C ASP A 115 7.61 7.50 -4.12
N SER A 116 8.60 8.08 -4.80
CA SER A 116 8.72 8.03 -6.25
C SER A 116 9.25 6.68 -6.76
N TYR A 117 9.98 5.97 -5.91
CA TYR A 117 10.48 4.61 -6.17
C TYR A 117 9.47 3.52 -5.82
N LYS A 118 8.18 3.86 -5.71
CA LYS A 118 7.10 2.88 -5.59
C LYS A 118 6.51 2.60 -6.97
N PRO A 119 6.25 1.32 -7.30
CA PRO A 119 5.53 1.00 -8.53
C PRO A 119 4.13 1.62 -8.54
N ASN A 120 3.73 2.12 -9.71
CA ASN A 120 2.36 2.58 -9.97
C ASN A 120 1.37 1.39 -9.90
N PHE A 121 0.06 1.68 -10.01
CA PHE A 121 -1.01 0.66 -10.01
C PHE A 121 -0.89 -0.39 -11.13
N ASP A 122 -0.08 -0.13 -12.15
CA ASP A 122 0.21 -1.06 -13.25
C ASP A 122 1.58 -1.75 -13.11
N GLY A 123 2.24 -1.63 -11.96
CA GLY A 123 3.54 -2.27 -11.70
C GLY A 123 4.74 -1.58 -12.38
N LYS A 124 4.55 -0.34 -12.84
CA LYS A 124 5.56 0.44 -13.55
C LYS A 124 6.26 1.46 -12.66
N PHE A 125 7.55 1.65 -12.90
CA PHE A 125 8.33 2.77 -12.41
C PHE A 125 8.32 3.91 -13.44
N ARG A 126 8.29 5.15 -12.97
CA ARG A 126 8.43 6.33 -13.82
C ARG A 126 9.75 7.00 -13.47
N CYS A 127 10.59 7.27 -14.47
CA CYS A 127 11.84 8.00 -14.28
C CYS A 127 11.57 9.33 -13.55
N LEU A 128 12.47 9.78 -12.69
CA LEU A 128 12.24 10.95 -11.83
C LEU A 128 12.08 12.24 -12.62
N ASP A 129 12.71 12.32 -13.79
CA ASP A 129 12.54 13.41 -14.75
C ASP A 129 11.23 13.34 -15.56
N GLY A 130 10.49 12.24 -15.46
CA GLY A 130 9.24 11.98 -16.18
C GLY A 130 9.42 11.62 -17.66
N SER A 131 10.64 11.32 -18.12
CA SER A 131 10.93 11.03 -19.53
C SER A 131 10.28 9.74 -20.05
N LYS A 132 10.24 8.69 -19.21
CA LYS A 132 9.82 7.34 -19.60
C LYS A 132 9.22 6.60 -18.40
N GLU A 133 8.38 5.61 -18.69
CA GLU A 133 7.92 4.63 -17.73
C GLU A 133 8.40 3.24 -18.13
N VAL A 134 8.93 2.49 -17.16
CA VAL A 134 9.48 1.13 -17.32
C VAL A 134 8.84 0.18 -16.33
N GLN A 135 8.99 -1.13 -16.53
CA GLN A 135 8.52 -2.09 -15.53
C GLN A 135 9.35 -1.96 -14.26
N PHE A 136 8.75 -2.10 -13.09
CA PHE A 136 9.48 -1.96 -11.82
C PHE A 136 10.59 -2.99 -11.64
N GLU A 137 10.47 -4.14 -12.32
CA GLU A 137 11.50 -5.20 -12.37
C GLU A 137 12.81 -4.75 -13.03
N ARG A 138 12.77 -3.65 -13.79
CA ARG A 138 13.94 -3.05 -14.44
C ARG A 138 14.64 -2.00 -13.58
N VAL A 139 14.21 -1.83 -12.34
CA VAL A 139 14.88 -0.95 -11.39
C VAL A 139 15.99 -1.73 -10.71
N ASN A 140 17.24 -1.29 -10.87
CA ASN A 140 18.47 -1.98 -10.48
C ASN A 140 18.66 -3.33 -11.21
N ASP A 141 18.43 -3.36 -12.52
CA ASP A 141 18.64 -4.54 -13.36
C ASP A 141 19.99 -4.55 -14.12
N ASP A 142 20.92 -3.67 -13.73
CA ASP A 142 22.22 -3.44 -14.39
C ASP A 142 22.08 -2.92 -15.84
N PHE A 143 20.91 -2.36 -16.22
CA PHE A 143 20.70 -1.78 -17.55
C PHE A 143 20.09 -0.37 -17.47
N CYS A 144 20.70 0.59 -18.16
CA CYS A 144 20.25 1.98 -18.13
C CYS A 144 19.07 2.24 -19.09
N ASP A 145 17.87 2.21 -18.55
CA ASP A 145 16.59 2.47 -19.19
C ASP A 145 16.15 3.94 -19.12
N CYS A 146 16.49 4.67 -18.05
CA CYS A 146 16.26 6.13 -17.91
C CYS A 146 17.52 6.91 -18.32
N THR A 147 17.69 7.11 -19.63
CA THR A 147 18.95 7.67 -20.20
C THR A 147 19.28 9.11 -19.80
N SER A 148 18.30 9.89 -19.36
CA SER A 148 18.44 11.31 -19.01
C SER A 148 18.97 11.50 -17.59
N ASP A 149 18.32 10.87 -16.60
CA ASP A 149 18.60 11.03 -15.17
C ASP A 149 19.23 9.81 -14.48
N GLY A 150 19.16 8.63 -15.11
CA GLY A 150 19.65 7.37 -14.56
C GLY A 150 18.94 6.91 -13.30
N SER A 151 17.68 7.34 -13.12
CA SER A 151 16.91 7.11 -11.89
C SER A 151 16.43 5.67 -11.72
N ASP A 152 16.44 4.85 -12.75
CA ASP A 152 16.14 3.42 -12.69
C ASP A 152 17.25 2.61 -12.01
N GLU A 153 18.49 3.11 -12.03
CA GLU A 153 19.67 2.40 -11.54
C GLU A 153 20.32 3.10 -10.33
N PRO A 154 19.60 3.33 -9.20
CA PRO A 154 20.17 4.01 -8.04
C PRO A 154 21.19 3.16 -7.26
N SER A 155 21.16 1.83 -7.40
CA SER A 155 22.06 0.87 -6.73
C SER A 155 23.02 0.19 -7.71
N THR A 156 23.17 0.63 -8.95
CA THR A 156 24.11 -0.01 -9.89
C THR A 156 24.91 1.03 -10.65
N ASN A 157 26.00 0.58 -11.27
CA ASN A 157 26.88 1.43 -12.06
C ASN A 157 26.47 1.50 -13.55
N ALA A 158 25.25 1.09 -13.91
CA ALA A 158 24.82 0.95 -15.30
C ALA A 158 24.58 2.29 -16.02
N CYS A 159 24.09 3.32 -15.32
CA CYS A 159 23.79 4.62 -15.93
C CYS A 159 24.94 5.64 -15.76
N HIS A 160 25.42 6.25 -16.85
CA HIS A 160 26.49 7.26 -16.79
C HIS A 160 26.14 8.50 -15.94
N ASN A 161 24.89 8.96 -16.01
CA ASN A 161 24.39 10.11 -15.25
C ASN A 161 23.84 9.73 -13.87
N GLY A 162 23.90 8.44 -13.50
CA GLY A 162 23.36 7.92 -12.26
C GLY A 162 24.06 8.49 -11.02
N ARG A 163 23.28 8.63 -9.95
CA ARG A 163 23.76 9.14 -8.66
C ARG A 163 23.43 8.15 -7.57
N PHE A 164 24.44 7.82 -6.77
CA PHE A 164 24.28 6.98 -5.58
C PHE A 164 24.32 7.84 -4.34
N TYR A 165 23.25 7.79 -3.55
CA TYR A 165 23.20 8.47 -2.26
C TYR A 165 23.67 7.54 -1.14
N CYS A 166 24.74 7.93 -0.44
CA CYS A 166 25.31 7.12 0.64
C CYS A 166 24.27 6.96 1.79
N LYS A 167 24.09 5.72 2.24
CA LYS A 167 22.98 5.24 3.09
C LYS A 167 22.94 5.90 4.48
N TYR A 168 24.07 6.42 4.96
CA TYR A 168 24.18 7.04 6.26
C TYR A 168 24.58 8.51 6.19
N GLN A 169 23.61 9.39 6.35
CA GLN A 169 23.86 10.74 6.82
C GLN A 169 22.96 10.96 8.03
N LYS A 170 23.57 10.97 9.23
CA LYS A 170 22.91 11.53 10.41
C LYS A 170 22.62 12.99 10.09
N ARG A 171 21.39 13.26 9.63
CA ARG A 171 20.84 14.61 9.60
C ARG A 171 20.98 15.15 11.01
N HIS A 172 21.69 16.26 11.17
CA HIS A 172 21.65 17.02 12.41
C HIS A 172 20.17 17.28 12.72
N ILE A 173 19.71 17.13 13.96
CA ILE A 173 18.28 17.22 14.35
C ILE A 173 17.58 18.50 13.85
N THR A 174 18.40 19.51 13.51
CA THR A 174 18.05 20.82 12.95
C THR A 174 17.79 20.84 11.44
N GLY A 175 17.88 19.70 10.73
CA GLY A 175 17.64 19.60 9.30
C GLY A 175 18.75 20.14 8.39
N ARG A 176 19.91 20.50 8.94
CA ARG A 176 21.08 20.96 8.17
C ARG A 176 21.98 19.77 7.83
N GLY A 177 22.08 19.48 6.53
CA GLY A 177 22.96 18.47 5.95
C GLY A 177 22.80 18.53 4.43
N VAL A 178 23.91 18.47 3.69
CA VAL A 178 23.92 18.43 2.23
C VAL A 178 23.88 16.97 1.82
N ASP A 179 22.99 16.61 0.90
CA ASP A 179 22.95 15.25 0.34
C ASP A 179 24.31 14.93 -0.30
N VAL A 180 25.09 14.08 0.35
CA VAL A 180 26.33 13.53 -0.24
C VAL A 180 25.95 12.39 -1.19
N PHE A 181 26.34 12.55 -2.45
CA PHE A 181 26.18 11.53 -3.47
C PHE A 181 27.52 11.29 -4.17
N ILE A 182 27.67 10.10 -4.71
CA ILE A 182 28.76 9.72 -5.60
C ILE A 182 28.20 9.40 -6.99
N HIS A 183 29.08 9.38 -7.98
CA HIS A 183 28.72 8.93 -9.33
C HIS A 183 28.50 7.43 -9.34
N SER A 184 27.55 6.97 -10.15
CA SER A 184 27.25 5.55 -10.37
C SER A 184 28.49 4.72 -10.71
N SER A 185 29.47 5.28 -11.43
CA SER A 185 30.71 4.60 -11.80
C SER A 185 31.54 4.09 -10.61
N ARG A 186 31.33 4.65 -9.42
CA ARG A 186 32.01 4.30 -8.17
C ARG A 186 31.30 3.23 -7.35
N ILE A 187 30.12 2.80 -7.80
CA ILE A 187 29.39 1.73 -7.14
C ILE A 187 30.10 0.40 -7.42
N ASN A 188 30.48 -0.32 -6.37
CA ASN A 188 31.14 -1.63 -6.43
C ASN A 188 32.39 -1.64 -7.35
N ASP A 189 33.15 -0.54 -7.39
CA ASP A 189 34.41 -0.43 -8.12
C ASP A 189 35.63 -0.95 -7.31
N GLY A 190 35.43 -1.22 -6.01
CA GLY A 190 36.44 -1.72 -5.09
C GLY A 190 37.16 -0.62 -4.31
N ILE A 191 36.69 0.63 -4.38
CA ILE A 191 37.20 1.78 -3.63
C ILE A 191 36.09 2.24 -2.68
N CYS A 192 36.44 2.48 -1.41
CA CYS A 192 35.48 3.03 -0.45
C CYS A 192 35.39 4.55 -0.61
N ASP A 193 34.41 5.03 -1.39
CA ASP A 193 34.13 6.45 -1.59
C ASP A 193 33.14 6.99 -0.55
N CYS A 194 32.09 6.22 -0.20
CA CYS A 194 31.19 6.63 0.87
C CYS A 194 31.84 6.44 2.25
N CYS A 195 31.66 7.41 3.16
CA CYS A 195 32.23 7.31 4.52
C CYS A 195 31.70 6.10 5.31
N ASP A 196 30.47 5.69 5.02
CA ASP A 196 29.81 4.55 5.64
C ASP A 196 30.12 3.23 4.93
N GLY A 197 30.75 3.29 3.75
CA GLY A 197 31.04 2.13 2.93
C GLY A 197 29.84 1.55 2.19
N SER A 198 28.73 2.29 2.09
CA SER A 198 27.49 1.78 1.52
C SER A 198 27.51 1.59 -0.01
N ASP A 199 28.52 2.14 -0.67
CA ASP A 199 28.83 2.04 -2.10
C ASP A 199 29.43 0.70 -2.51
N GLU A 200 30.09 0.02 -1.56
CA GLU A 200 30.75 -1.26 -1.77
C GLU A 200 30.06 -2.34 -0.92
N TRP A 201 29.04 -2.99 -1.49
CA TRP A 201 28.30 -4.07 -0.80
C TRP A 201 28.42 -5.44 -1.47
N LEU A 202 28.92 -5.50 -2.71
CA LEU A 202 29.09 -6.76 -3.43
C LEU A 202 30.48 -7.37 -3.24
N LYS A 203 31.54 -6.56 -3.35
CA LYS A 203 32.92 -7.05 -3.50
C LYS A 203 33.75 -6.96 -2.22
N ILE A 204 33.63 -5.86 -1.49
CA ILE A 204 34.41 -5.58 -0.29
C ILE A 204 33.49 -5.02 0.80
N SER A 205 33.90 -5.15 2.06
CA SER A 205 33.21 -4.50 3.18
C SER A 205 34.05 -3.33 3.66
N CYS A 206 33.58 -2.12 3.41
CA CYS A 206 34.24 -0.89 3.84
C CYS A 206 33.97 -0.61 5.32
N THR A 207 34.98 -0.13 6.05
CA THR A 207 34.81 0.30 7.46
C THR A 207 34.14 1.66 7.51
N ASN A 208 33.14 1.83 8.36
CA ASN A 208 32.50 3.12 8.58
C ASN A 208 33.47 4.10 9.26
N LYS A 209 33.82 5.17 8.54
CA LYS A 209 34.69 6.27 8.97
C LYS A 209 33.95 7.61 9.07
N CYS A 210 32.62 7.60 9.09
CA CYS A 210 31.86 8.84 9.21
C CYS A 210 32.18 9.50 10.57
N THR A 211 32.70 10.73 10.52
CA THR A 211 32.95 11.54 11.71
C THR A 211 31.62 11.86 12.37
N GLN A 212 31.47 11.52 13.67
CA GLN A 212 30.33 11.94 14.48
C GLN A 212 30.29 13.46 14.66
#